data_AF-A0A2G1MF02-F1
#
_entry.id   AF-A0A2G1MF02-F1
#
_cell.length_a   1.000
_cell.length_b   1.000
_cell.length_c   1.000
_cell.angle_alpha   90.00
_cell.angle_beta   90.00
_cell.angle_gamma   90.00
#
_symmetry.space_group_name_H-M   'P 1'
#
loop_
_entity.id
_entity.type
_entity.pdbx_description
1 polymer ?
#
loop_
_entity_poly.entity_id
_entity_poly.type
_entity_poly.pdbx_seq_one_letter_code
_entity_poly.pdbx_strand_id
1 'polypeptide(L)'
;AAARPEPAAPAEPEAAKPAEEEDAPIPMSAARRAIIPAGQPLPPQPSANEISPEALAKVSEVEKGAKKLTLMELTEKTCKWPVGDPATDQFWFCGLPTQSGKPYCEAHVGVAFQPMSSRRDRRR
;
A
#
# COMPACT_ATOMS: atom_id res chain seq x y z
N ALA A 1 67.03 11.61 -5.39
CA ALA A 1 67.18 10.80 -4.17
C ALA A 1 66.20 11.37 -3.14
N ALA A 2 65.02 10.78 -3.03
CA ALA A 2 64.71 9.69 -2.10
C ALA A 2 64.55 10.21 -0.66
N ALA A 3 63.29 10.36 -0.22
CA ALA A 3 62.81 9.99 1.11
C ALA A 3 61.32 10.32 1.22
N ARG A 4 60.44 9.30 1.12
CA ARG A 4 59.17 9.30 1.84
C ARG A 4 59.48 9.30 3.34
N PRO A 5 58.60 9.89 4.16
CA PRO A 5 58.14 9.16 5.31
C PRO A 5 56.62 8.93 5.27
N GLU A 6 56.26 7.83 5.92
CA GLU A 6 54.98 7.15 6.00
C GLU A 6 54.16 7.68 7.20
N PRO A 7 53.04 7.04 7.56
CA PRO A 7 51.69 7.59 7.60
C PRO A 7 51.31 8.29 8.93
N ALA A 8 50.42 9.29 8.86
CA ALA A 8 49.74 9.81 10.04
C ALA A 8 48.38 9.12 10.19
N ALA A 9 48.24 8.29 11.22
CA ALA A 9 46.98 7.68 11.63
C ALA A 9 45.96 8.79 12.02
N PRO A 10 44.68 8.69 11.62
CA PRO A 10 43.66 9.53 12.21
C PRO A 10 43.38 9.08 13.65
N ALA A 11 43.53 10.00 14.59
CA ALA A 11 43.10 9.85 15.97
C ALA A 11 41.57 9.98 16.04
N GLU A 12 40.89 8.95 16.54
CA GLU A 12 39.66 9.12 17.32
C GLU A 12 40.09 9.32 18.78
N PRO A 13 39.57 10.33 19.48
CA PRO A 13 38.27 10.19 20.16
C PRO A 13 37.44 11.48 20.03
N GLU A 14 36.11 11.47 20.17
CA GLU A 14 35.49 11.57 21.49
C GLU A 14 33.98 11.27 21.36
N ALA A 15 33.51 10.35 22.19
CA ALA A 15 32.12 9.98 22.31
C ALA A 15 31.31 11.17 22.84
N ALA A 16 30.53 11.81 21.97
CA ALA A 16 29.47 12.70 22.38
C ALA A 16 28.30 11.87 22.93
N LYS A 17 28.13 11.92 24.25
CA LYS A 17 26.96 11.40 24.98
C LYS A 17 25.67 11.96 24.36
N PRO A 18 24.62 11.15 24.13
CA PRO A 18 23.31 11.69 23.82
C PRO A 18 22.83 12.50 25.02
N ALA A 19 22.63 13.80 24.81
CA ALA A 19 21.89 14.63 25.74
C ALA A 19 20.43 14.17 25.70
N GLU A 20 19.99 13.64 26.84
CA GLU A 20 18.62 13.39 27.23
C GLU A 20 17.86 14.72 27.17
N GLU A 21 17.07 14.93 26.12
CA GLU A 21 16.13 16.05 26.02
C GLU A 21 14.73 15.54 26.34
N GLU A 22 14.45 15.61 27.64
CA GLU A 22 13.18 15.94 28.30
C GLU A 22 11.89 15.32 27.73
N ASP A 23 11.36 14.37 28.51
CA ASP A 23 10.01 13.80 28.45
C ASP A 23 8.95 14.91 28.62
N ALA A 24 8.68 15.65 27.55
CA ALA A 24 7.49 16.48 27.46
C ALA A 24 6.33 15.59 26.97
N PRO A 25 5.23 15.42 27.73
CA PRO A 25 4.09 14.68 27.22
C PRO A 25 3.49 15.46 26.05
N ILE A 26 3.68 14.94 24.83
CA ILE A 26 2.96 15.41 23.65
C ILE A 26 1.47 15.38 24.02
N PRO A 27 0.72 16.49 23.96
CA PRO A 27 -0.71 16.47 24.27
C PRO A 27 -1.38 15.54 23.26
N MET A 28 -1.74 14.33 23.71
CA MET A 28 -2.55 13.42 22.92
C MET A 28 -3.88 14.11 22.70
N SER A 29 -4.08 14.65 21.50
CA SER A 29 -5.33 15.29 21.13
C SER A 29 -6.48 14.33 21.40
N ALA A 30 -7.56 14.85 21.99
CA ALA A 30 -8.79 14.11 22.32
C ALA A 30 -9.47 13.42 21.10
N ALA A 31 -8.87 13.51 19.91
CA ALA A 31 -9.26 12.81 18.70
C ALA A 31 -8.90 11.32 18.69
N ARG A 32 -8.09 10.82 19.64
CA ARG A 32 -7.82 9.38 19.76
C ARG A 32 -8.91 8.67 20.57
N ARG A 33 -9.82 8.05 19.82
CA ARG A 33 -10.75 6.97 20.21
C ARG A 33 -12.05 7.46 20.86
N ALA A 34 -12.96 7.95 20.03
CA ALA A 34 -14.37 7.63 20.23
C ALA A 34 -14.52 6.11 20.05
N ILE A 35 -14.57 5.38 21.17
CA ILE A 35 -15.01 3.99 21.20
C ILE A 35 -16.48 4.04 20.78
N ILE A 36 -16.78 3.65 19.54
CA ILE A 36 -18.18 3.60 19.08
C ILE A 36 -18.90 2.57 19.97
N PRO A 37 -19.93 2.96 20.73
CA PRO A 37 -20.70 2.01 21.52
C PRO A 37 -21.35 0.99 20.59
N ALA A 38 -21.19 -0.30 20.91
CA ALA A 38 -21.80 -1.37 20.14
C ALA A 38 -23.32 -1.15 20.07
N GLY A 39 -23.86 -1.01 18.86
CA GLY A 39 -25.27 -0.69 18.61
C GLY A 39 -25.51 0.49 17.68
N GLN A 40 -24.47 1.29 17.37
CA GLN A 40 -24.58 2.33 16.34
C GLN A 40 -24.49 1.69 14.94
N PRO A 41 -25.43 1.96 14.01
CA PRO A 41 -25.34 1.43 12.66
C PRO A 41 -24.00 1.84 12.07
N LEU A 42 -23.27 0.85 11.57
CA LEU A 42 -21.97 1.06 10.94
C LEU A 42 -22.15 2.18 9.89
N PRO A 43 -21.27 3.20 9.84
CA PRO A 43 -21.33 4.18 8.75
C PRO A 43 -21.42 3.40 7.44
N PRO A 44 -22.27 3.82 6.48
CA PRO A 44 -22.52 3.06 5.28
C PRO A 44 -21.18 2.79 4.60
N GLN A 45 -20.71 1.54 4.71
CA GLN A 45 -19.61 1.05 3.92
C GLN A 45 -20.01 1.34 2.48
N PRO A 46 -19.15 1.96 1.65
CA PRO A 46 -19.46 2.11 0.24
C PRO A 46 -19.73 0.72 -0.31
N SER A 47 -21.00 0.45 -0.64
CA SER A 47 -21.39 -0.88 -1.08
C SER A 47 -20.58 -1.20 -2.33
N ALA A 48 -20.05 -2.42 -2.41
CA ALA A 48 -19.29 -2.91 -3.57
C ALA A 48 -20.05 -2.77 -4.92
N ASN A 49 -21.33 -2.39 -4.89
CA ASN A 49 -22.19 -2.09 -6.04
C ASN A 49 -21.95 -0.72 -6.71
N GLU A 50 -20.98 0.08 -6.26
CA GLU A 50 -20.68 1.37 -6.92
C GLU A 50 -19.61 1.29 -8.01
N ILE A 51 -19.09 0.09 -8.28
CA ILE A 51 -18.17 -0.14 -9.39
C ILE A 51 -19.00 -0.12 -10.69
N SER A 52 -18.64 0.75 -11.63
CA SER A 52 -19.33 0.79 -12.94
C SER A 52 -19.31 -0.60 -13.59
N PRO A 53 -20.43 -1.09 -14.16
CA PRO A 53 -20.49 -2.39 -14.82
C PRO A 53 -19.45 -2.52 -15.95
N GLU A 54 -19.07 -1.41 -16.58
CA GLU A 54 -17.97 -1.38 -17.55
C GLU A 54 -16.62 -1.75 -16.93
N ALA A 55 -16.33 -1.30 -15.70
CA ALA A 55 -15.07 -1.59 -15.03
C ALA A 55 -14.99 -3.07 -14.65
N LEU A 56 -16.10 -3.67 -14.22
CA LEU A 56 -16.20 -5.11 -13.97
C LEU A 56 -16.02 -5.93 -15.26
N ALA A 57 -16.62 -5.51 -16.37
CA ALA A 57 -16.41 -6.16 -17.66
C ALA A 57 -14.94 -6.13 -18.08
N LYS A 58 -14.27 -4.98 -17.92
CA LYS A 58 -12.82 -4.83 -18.21
C LYS A 58 -11.96 -5.74 -17.35
N VAL A 59 -12.27 -5.89 -16.06
CA VAL A 59 -11.58 -6.83 -15.17
C VAL A 59 -11.79 -8.27 -15.62
N SER A 60 -13.01 -8.69 -15.95
CA SER A 60 -13.27 -10.06 -16.41
C SER A 60 -12.53 -10.42 -17.70
N GLU A 61 -12.43 -9.48 -18.64
CA GLU A 61 -11.62 -9.66 -19.86
C GLU A 61 -10.13 -9.79 -19.52
N VAL A 62 -9.62 -8.98 -18.60
CA VAL A 62 -8.24 -9.03 -18.13
C VAL A 62 -7.91 -10.33 -17.39
N GLU A 63 -8.84 -10.86 -16.60
CA GLU A 63 -8.66 -12.12 -15.87
C GLU A 63 -8.47 -13.31 -16.82
N LYS A 64 -9.06 -13.27 -18.02
CA LYS A 64 -8.87 -14.30 -19.06
C LYS A 64 -7.45 -14.29 -19.63
N GLY A 65 -6.82 -13.12 -19.72
CA GLY A 65 -5.44 -12.92 -20.19
C GLY A 65 -4.39 -12.84 -19.08
N ALA A 66 -4.77 -13.09 -17.84
CA ALA A 66 -3.89 -12.99 -16.69
C ALA A 66 -2.82 -14.09 -16.68
N LYS A 67 -1.66 -13.77 -16.09
CA LYS A 67 -0.53 -14.71 -15.96
C LYS A 67 -0.69 -15.69 -14.79
N LYS A 68 -1.67 -15.46 -13.92
CA LYS A 68 -2.00 -16.30 -12.75
C LYS A 68 -0.79 -16.61 -11.87
N LEU A 69 -0.13 -15.55 -11.40
CA LEU A 69 1.08 -15.66 -10.58
C LEU A 69 0.75 -16.07 -9.15
N THR A 70 1.63 -16.84 -8.53
CA THR A 70 1.60 -17.10 -7.08
C THR A 70 2.27 -15.96 -6.30
N LEU A 71 2.17 -15.99 -4.97
CA LEU A 71 2.78 -14.97 -4.09
C LEU A 71 4.30 -14.84 -4.30
N MET A 72 4.99 -15.94 -4.58
CA MET A 72 6.44 -15.98 -4.73
C MET A 72 6.92 -15.39 -6.06
N GLU A 73 6.05 -15.37 -7.07
CA GLU A 73 6.37 -14.87 -8.42
C GLU A 73 6.03 -13.38 -8.59
N LEU A 74 5.50 -12.75 -7.53
CA LEU A 74 5.02 -11.39 -7.56
C LEU A 74 6.17 -10.38 -7.46
N THR A 75 6.35 -9.58 -8.50
CA THR A 75 7.32 -8.48 -8.53
C THR A 75 6.63 -7.13 -8.32
N GLU A 76 7.41 -6.06 -8.21
CA GLU A 76 6.91 -4.68 -8.19
C GLU A 76 6.28 -4.25 -9.52
N LYS A 77 6.65 -4.92 -10.62
CA LYS A 77 6.21 -4.62 -11.99
C LYS A 77 5.00 -5.45 -12.43
N THR A 78 4.51 -6.34 -11.58
CA THR A 78 3.39 -7.25 -11.88
C THR A 78 2.17 -6.92 -11.04
N CYS A 79 1.00 -6.96 -11.67
CA CYS A 79 -0.27 -6.62 -11.05
C CYS A 79 -0.57 -7.57 -9.90
N LYS A 80 -0.68 -6.98 -8.71
CA LYS A 80 -0.85 -7.71 -7.44
C LYS A 80 -2.31 -7.99 -7.09
N TRP A 81 -3.22 -7.97 -8.06
CA TRP A 81 -4.64 -8.11 -7.81
C TRP A 81 -4.98 -9.58 -7.49
N PRO A 82 -5.56 -9.87 -6.31
CA PRO A 82 -5.91 -11.22 -5.91
C PRO A 82 -7.16 -11.71 -6.64
N VAL A 83 -7.14 -12.95 -7.11
CA VAL A 83 -8.26 -13.64 -7.74
C VAL A 83 -8.46 -14.97 -7.04
N GLY A 84 -9.72 -15.28 -6.71
CA GLY A 84 -10.08 -16.46 -5.94
C GLY A 84 -10.00 -16.25 -4.42
N ASP A 85 -10.18 -17.34 -3.68
CA ASP A 85 -10.15 -17.36 -2.22
C ASP A 85 -8.78 -17.88 -1.74
N PRO A 86 -8.06 -17.16 -0.86
CA PRO A 86 -6.77 -17.59 -0.32
C PRO A 86 -6.80 -18.92 0.45
N ALA A 87 -7.98 -19.42 0.85
CA ALA A 87 -8.13 -20.75 1.44
C ALA A 87 -8.22 -21.89 0.40
N THR A 88 -8.19 -21.57 -0.89
CA THR A 88 -8.29 -22.53 -1.99
C THR A 88 -7.01 -22.57 -2.81
N ASP A 89 -6.73 -23.72 -3.44
CA ASP A 89 -5.61 -23.88 -4.37
C ASP A 89 -5.77 -23.06 -5.67
N GLN A 90 -6.94 -22.44 -5.86
CA GLN A 90 -7.27 -21.61 -7.01
C GLN A 90 -6.98 -20.12 -6.76
N PHE A 91 -6.22 -19.79 -5.72
CA PHE A 91 -5.78 -18.42 -5.42
C PHE A 91 -4.57 -18.02 -6.27
N TRP A 92 -4.68 -16.90 -6.97
CA TRP A 92 -3.60 -16.35 -7.78
C TRP A 92 -3.69 -14.83 -7.94
N PHE A 93 -2.63 -14.25 -8.49
CA PHE A 93 -2.53 -12.82 -8.78
C PHE A 93 -2.50 -12.54 -10.29
N CYS A 94 -3.15 -11.46 -10.71
CA CYS A 94 -3.27 -11.08 -12.12
C CYS A 94 -1.96 -11.15 -12.93
N GLY A 95 -0.87 -10.58 -12.42
CA GLY A 95 0.45 -10.72 -13.04
C GLY A 95 0.69 -9.95 -14.35
N LEU A 96 -0.31 -9.23 -14.87
CA LEU A 96 -0.14 -8.27 -15.98
C LEU A 96 0.78 -7.10 -15.58
N PRO A 97 1.39 -6.38 -16.54
CA PRO A 97 2.24 -5.23 -16.23
C PRO A 97 1.48 -4.16 -15.42
N THR A 98 2.13 -3.66 -14.37
CA THR A 98 1.59 -2.55 -13.55
C THR A 98 1.75 -1.21 -14.27
N GLN A 99 0.88 -0.26 -13.92
CA GLN A 99 1.14 1.14 -14.25
C GLN A 99 2.19 1.73 -13.30
N SER A 100 3.01 2.64 -13.81
CA SER A 100 4.03 3.34 -13.01
C SER A 100 3.40 4.01 -11.77
N GLY A 101 3.97 3.74 -10.60
CA GLY A 101 3.49 4.29 -9.33
C GLY A 101 2.19 3.65 -8.80
N LYS A 102 1.66 2.59 -9.45
CA LYS A 102 0.45 1.89 -9.03
C LYS A 102 0.74 0.38 -8.90
N PRO A 103 0.17 -0.32 -7.91
CA PRO A 103 0.44 -1.75 -7.69
C PRO A 103 -0.31 -2.69 -8.66
N TYR A 104 -1.15 -2.16 -9.54
CA TYR A 104 -2.04 -2.95 -10.40
C TYR A 104 -1.97 -2.52 -11.87
N CYS A 105 -2.47 -3.37 -12.76
CA CYS A 105 -2.71 -3.04 -14.17
C CYS A 105 -3.91 -2.08 -14.30
N GLU A 106 -4.10 -1.51 -15.49
CA GLU A 106 -5.12 -0.48 -15.73
C GLU A 106 -6.54 -0.88 -15.29
N ALA A 107 -6.99 -2.08 -15.66
CA ALA A 107 -8.33 -2.56 -15.29
C ALA A 107 -8.52 -2.64 -13.76
N HIS A 108 -7.53 -3.22 -13.07
CA HIS A 108 -7.58 -3.36 -11.61
C HIS A 108 -7.37 -2.04 -10.87
N VAL A 109 -6.65 -1.07 -11.45
CA VAL A 109 -6.58 0.30 -10.92
C VAL A 109 -7.97 0.95 -10.91
N GLY A 110 -8.74 0.78 -12.00
CA GLY A 110 -10.08 1.32 -12.13
C GLY A 110 -11.06 0.77 -11.07
N VAL A 111 -10.85 -0.45 -10.61
CA VAL A 111 -11.63 -1.05 -9.51
C VAL A 111 -11.09 -0.65 -8.14
N ALA A 112 -9.78 -0.77 -7.93
CA ALA A 112 -9.10 -0.49 -6.65
C ALA A 112 -9.26 0.97 -6.20
N PHE A 113 -9.19 1.91 -7.15
CA PHE A 113 -9.13 3.34 -6.86
C PHE A 113 -10.35 4.05 -7.44
N GLN A 114 -11.54 3.70 -6.95
CA GLN A 114 -12.78 4.38 -7.33
C GLN A 114 -12.63 5.91 -7.16
N PRO A 115 -12.97 6.71 -8.19
CA PRO A 115 -12.81 8.16 -8.13
C PRO A 115 -13.64 8.76 -7.00
N MET A 116 -13.08 9.78 -6.34
CA MET A 116 -13.71 10.49 -5.22
C MET A 116 -15.10 11.06 -5.57
N SER A 117 -15.41 11.28 -6.85
CA SER A 117 -16.71 11.76 -7.30
C SER A 117 -17.86 10.80 -6.95
N SER A 118 -17.66 9.48 -7.10
CA SER A 118 -18.66 8.47 -6.73
C SER A 118 -18.93 8.46 -5.20
N ARG A 119 -17.99 8.96 -4.39
CA ARG A 119 -18.22 9.17 -2.95
C ARG A 119 -18.99 10.45 -2.63
N ARG A 120 -18.90 11.47 -3.49
CA ARG A 120 -19.52 12.80 -3.24
C ARG A 120 -20.98 12.85 -3.67
N ASP A 121 -21.36 12.14 -4.72
CA ASP A 121 -22.75 12.10 -5.22
C ASP A 121 -23.74 11.60 -4.16
N ARG A 122 -23.34 10.60 -3.36
CA ARG A 122 -24.13 10.05 -2.24
C ARG A 122 -24.41 10.99 -1.07
N ARG A 123 -23.74 12.15 -1.00
CA ARG A 123 -23.86 13.10 0.13
C ARG A 123 -24.83 14.24 -0.15
N ARG A 124 -25.40 14.30 -1.36
CA ARG A 124 -26.30 15.38 -1.80
C ARG A 124 -27.75 14.93 -1.78
#